data_AF-A0A971X9H6-F1
#
_entry.id   AF-A0A971X9H6-F1
#
_cell.length_a   1.000
_cell.length_b   1.000
_cell.length_c   1.000
_cell.angle_alpha   90.00
_cell.angle_beta   90.00
_cell.angle_gamma   90.00
#
_symmetry.space_group_name_H-M   'P 1'
#
loop_
_entity.id
_entity.type
_entity.pdbx_description
1 polymer ?
#
loop_
_entity_poly.entity_id
_entity_poly.type
_entity_poly.pdbx_seq_one_letter_code
_entity_poly.pdbx_strand_id
1 'polypeptide(L)'
;TLCYVLELKCDMGLRIRNAYQSRNKEVLNSIAHYEIPELINRLEKLMEAINVQWESENKIFGLDVLDLRIGGLKQRLESAAGRLVKYINGEIEKLEELDGDVLFFDCRDHDENDLSIGPPFWHQIVSANIVCGL
;
A
#
# COMPACT_ATOMS: atom_id res chain seq x y z
N THR A 1 5.57 -16.12 -3.99
CA THR A 1 5.78 -15.02 -3.03
C THR A 1 4.85 -13.84 -3.31
N LEU A 2 4.74 -13.35 -4.55
CA LEU A 2 3.88 -12.19 -4.88
C LEU A 2 2.39 -12.36 -4.52
N CYS A 3 1.73 -13.46 -4.93
CA CYS A 3 0.32 -13.67 -4.63
C CYS A 3 0.02 -13.68 -3.12
N TYR A 4 0.99 -14.15 -2.31
CA TYR A 4 0.87 -14.18 -0.85
C TYR A 4 0.95 -12.78 -0.21
N VAL A 5 1.63 -11.83 -0.86
CA VAL A 5 1.55 -10.41 -0.48
C VAL A 5 0.21 -9.82 -0.90
N LEU A 6 -0.23 -10.13 -2.13
CA LEU A 6 -1.44 -9.55 -2.72
C LEU A 6 -2.71 -10.01 -2.01
N GLU A 7 -2.82 -11.27 -1.59
CA GLU A 7 -4.00 -11.77 -0.88
C GLU A 7 -4.32 -10.97 0.40
N LEU A 8 -3.29 -10.46 1.08
CA LEU A 8 -3.45 -9.68 2.30
C LEU A 8 -3.63 -8.19 2.00
N LYS A 9 -3.01 -7.70 0.92
CA LYS A 9 -2.96 -6.27 0.60
C LYS A 9 -4.13 -5.79 -0.26
N CYS A 10 -4.70 -6.64 -1.12
CA CYS A 10 -5.59 -6.22 -2.20
C CYS A 10 -6.82 -5.43 -1.71
N ASP A 11 -7.40 -5.82 -0.58
CA ASP A 11 -8.59 -5.19 0.00
C ASP A 11 -8.32 -4.39 1.28
N MET A 12 -7.09 -4.44 1.82
CA MET A 12 -6.73 -3.84 3.11
C MET A 12 -7.09 -2.37 3.19
N GLY A 13 -6.84 -1.59 2.13
CA GLY A 13 -7.19 -0.17 2.08
C GLY A 13 -8.71 0.08 2.17
N LEU A 14 -9.52 -0.79 1.54
CA LEU A 14 -10.97 -0.72 1.63
C LEU A 14 -11.46 -1.09 3.04
N ARG A 15 -10.89 -2.15 3.63
CA ARG A 15 -11.21 -2.56 5.01
C ARG A 15 -10.88 -1.47 6.02
N ILE A 16 -9.74 -0.79 5.87
CA ILE A 16 -9.36 0.37 6.69
C ILE A 16 -10.39 1.50 6.53
N ARG A 17 -10.74 1.89 5.30
CA ARG A 17 -11.72 2.96 5.06
C ARG A 17 -13.09 2.62 5.67
N ASN A 18 -13.59 1.42 5.43
CA ASN A 18 -14.89 0.97 5.95
C ASN A 18 -14.89 0.97 7.49
N ALA A 19 -13.83 0.46 8.12
CA ALA A 19 -13.71 0.44 9.57
C ALA A 19 -13.61 1.87 10.16
N TYR A 20 -12.92 2.79 9.50
CA TYR A 20 -12.87 4.19 9.91
C TYR A 20 -14.25 4.87 9.80
N GLN A 21 -14.96 4.70 8.69
CA GLN A 21 -16.30 5.26 8.48
C GLN A 21 -17.32 4.71 9.48
N SER A 22 -17.24 3.41 9.79
CA SER A 22 -18.10 2.77 10.80
C SER A 22 -17.60 2.96 12.24
N ARG A 23 -16.52 3.73 12.45
CA ARG A 23 -15.86 3.95 13.75
C ARG A 23 -15.48 2.65 14.50
N ASN A 24 -15.19 1.58 13.76
CA ASN A 24 -14.81 0.28 14.31
C ASN A 24 -13.31 0.28 14.65
N LYS A 25 -12.98 0.69 15.88
CA LYS A 25 -11.59 0.79 16.34
C LYS A 25 -10.94 -0.57 16.52
N GLU A 26 -11.72 -1.62 16.78
CA GLU A 26 -11.23 -2.98 16.96
C GLU A 26 -10.60 -3.52 15.67
N VAL A 27 -11.27 -3.32 14.53
CA VAL A 27 -10.74 -3.71 13.21
C VAL A 27 -9.51 -2.88 12.86
N LEU A 28 -9.54 -1.56 13.06
CA LEU A 28 -8.36 -0.71 12.83
C LEU A 28 -7.16 -1.13 13.69
N ASN A 29 -7.42 -1.49 14.94
CA ASN A 29 -6.40 -1.98 15.87
C ASN A 29 -5.79 -3.30 15.38
N SER A 30 -6.63 -4.24 14.93
CA SER A 30 -6.19 -5.51 14.37
C SER A 30 -5.31 -5.32 13.12
N ILE A 31 -5.74 -4.46 12.20
CA ILE A 31 -4.99 -4.18 10.98
C ILE A 31 -3.64 -3.53 11.31
N ALA A 32 -3.63 -2.55 12.21
CA ALA A 32 -2.42 -1.81 12.57
C ALA A 32 -1.35 -2.67 13.27
N HIS A 33 -1.76 -3.55 14.19
CA HIS A 33 -0.83 -4.30 15.03
C HIS A 33 -0.53 -5.73 14.56
N TYR A 34 -1.35 -6.31 13.68
CA TYR A 34 -1.15 -7.68 13.21
C TYR A 34 -1.01 -7.77 11.70
N GLU A 35 -1.97 -7.22 10.93
CA GLU A 35 -1.97 -7.42 9.49
C GLU A 35 -0.89 -6.61 8.76
N ILE A 36 -0.69 -5.35 9.13
CA ILE A 36 0.38 -4.52 8.54
C ILE A 36 1.77 -5.12 8.85
N PRO A 37 2.11 -5.48 10.11
CA PRO A 37 3.37 -6.15 10.41
C PRO A 37 3.57 -7.46 9.64
N GLU A 38 2.53 -8.29 9.52
CA GLU A 38 2.62 -9.52 8.72
C GLU A 38 2.81 -9.20 7.23
N LEU A 39 2.12 -8.19 6.69
CA LEU A 39 2.32 -7.76 5.30
C LEU A 39 3.76 -7.27 5.05
N ILE A 40 4.37 -6.57 6.01
CA ILE A 40 5.79 -6.16 5.94
C ILE A 40 6.71 -7.39 5.90
N ASN A 41 6.51 -8.36 6.79
CA ASN A 41 7.26 -9.63 6.79
C ASN A 41 7.11 -10.39 5.44
N ARG A 42 5.91 -10.39 4.85
CA ARG A 42 5.69 -10.98 3.52
C ARG A 42 6.40 -10.21 2.40
N LEU A 43 6.47 -8.88 2.51
CA LEU A 43 7.22 -8.03 1.56
C LEU A 43 8.73 -8.26 1.65
N GLU A 44 9.27 -8.46 2.84
CA GLU A 44 10.70 -8.77 3.02
C GLU A 44 11.07 -10.10 2.35
N LYS A 45 10.25 -11.15 2.55
CA LYS A 45 10.41 -12.44 1.84
C LYS A 45 10.24 -12.33 0.33
N LEU A 46 9.36 -11.43 -0.13
CA LEU A 46 9.24 -11.14 -1.56
C LEU A 46 10.52 -10.48 -2.08
N MET A 47 11.10 -9.54 -1.34
CA MET A 47 12.34 -8.87 -1.74
C MET A 47 13.53 -9.84 -1.77
N GLU A 48 13.63 -10.75 -0.80
CA GLU A 48 14.64 -11.83 -0.83
C GLU A 48 14.52 -12.68 -2.10
N ALA A 49 13.31 -13.08 -2.48
CA ALA A 49 13.07 -13.85 -3.69
C ALA A 49 13.39 -13.04 -4.97
N ILE A 50 13.08 -11.74 -4.99
CA ILE A 50 13.43 -10.82 -6.09
C ILE A 50 14.95 -10.73 -6.22
N ASN A 51 15.69 -10.58 -5.12
CA ASN A 51 17.15 -10.49 -5.14
C ASN A 51 17.79 -11.74 -5.73
N VAL A 52 17.38 -12.93 -5.23
CA VAL A 52 17.87 -14.21 -5.75
C VAL A 52 17.59 -14.35 -7.24
N GLN A 53 16.38 -14.00 -7.69
CA GLN A 53 16.03 -14.05 -9.10
C GLN A 53 16.86 -13.06 -9.93
N TRP A 54 16.96 -11.81 -9.49
CA TRP A 54 17.65 -10.75 -10.20
C TRP A 54 19.13 -11.06 -10.40
N GLU A 55 19.83 -11.47 -9.34
CA GLU A 55 21.25 -11.81 -9.40
C GLU A 55 21.54 -13.02 -10.29
N SER A 56 20.56 -13.92 -10.47
CA SER A 56 20.67 -15.08 -11.36
C SER A 56 20.49 -14.73 -12.84
N GLU A 57 19.69 -13.71 -13.15
CA GLU A 57 19.26 -13.38 -14.52
C GLU A 57 19.91 -12.10 -15.07
N ASN A 58 20.35 -11.20 -14.21
CA ASN A 58 20.76 -9.84 -14.54
C ASN A 58 22.07 -9.44 -13.87
N LYS A 59 22.70 -8.38 -14.38
CA LYS A 59 23.73 -7.65 -13.62
C LYS A 59 23.07 -6.90 -12.46
N ILE A 60 23.84 -6.58 -11.43
CA ILE A 60 23.32 -5.94 -10.20
C ILE A 60 22.67 -4.55 -10.45
N PHE A 61 23.05 -3.85 -11.52
CA PHE A 61 22.49 -2.54 -11.87
C PHE A 61 20.99 -2.63 -12.17
N GLY A 62 20.19 -1.74 -11.60
CA GLY A 62 18.73 -1.71 -11.75
C GLY A 62 17.97 -2.36 -10.60
N LEU A 63 18.62 -3.22 -9.80
CA LEU A 63 18.02 -3.78 -8.58
C LEU A 63 17.73 -2.69 -7.54
N ASP A 64 18.58 -1.66 -7.50
CA ASP A 64 18.44 -0.45 -6.68
C ASP A 64 17.08 0.25 -6.89
N VAL A 65 16.53 0.18 -8.11
CA VAL A 65 15.18 0.70 -8.39
C VAL A 65 14.12 -0.14 -7.68
N LEU A 66 14.25 -1.47 -7.65
CA LEU A 66 13.31 -2.33 -6.93
C LEU A 66 13.44 -2.13 -5.41
N ASP A 67 14.65 -1.96 -4.90
CA ASP A 67 14.89 -1.62 -3.49
C ASP A 67 14.15 -0.34 -3.09
N LEU A 68 14.26 0.72 -3.90
CA LEU A 68 13.55 1.99 -3.65
C LEU A 68 12.03 1.80 -3.68
N ARG A 69 11.51 1.03 -4.63
CA ARG A 69 10.06 0.81 -4.79
C ARG A 69 9.46 0.01 -3.63
N ILE A 70 10.10 -1.10 -3.26
CA ILE A 70 9.61 -1.97 -2.19
C ILE A 70 9.89 -1.36 -0.82
N GLY A 71 11.06 -0.73 -0.63
CA GLY A 71 11.39 0.02 0.58
C GLY A 71 10.43 1.19 0.82
N GLY A 72 10.08 1.94 -0.23
CA GLY A 72 9.06 2.99 -0.15
C GLY A 72 7.68 2.45 0.24
N LEU A 73 7.27 1.31 -0.32
CA LEU A 73 6.03 0.64 0.07
C LEU A 73 6.04 0.22 1.55
N LYS A 74 7.14 -0.37 2.04
CA LYS A 74 7.30 -0.73 3.46
C LYS A 74 7.15 0.50 4.36
N GLN A 75 7.85 1.60 4.05
CA GLN A 75 7.77 2.83 4.83
C GLN A 75 6.33 3.40 4.89
N ARG A 76 5.57 3.29 3.79
CA ARG A 76 4.17 3.73 3.71
C ARG A 76 3.25 2.85 4.55
N LEU A 77 3.49 1.54 4.63
CA LEU A 77 2.76 0.64 5.51
C LEU A 77 2.99 0.97 6.98
N GLU A 78 4.23 1.21 7.38
CA GLU A 78 4.58 1.63 8.75
C GLU A 78 3.93 2.98 9.10
N SER A 79 3.95 3.93 8.15
CA SER A 79 3.29 5.23 8.32
C SER A 79 1.78 5.08 8.52
N ALA A 80 1.14 4.19 7.76
CA ALA A 80 -0.28 3.89 7.88
C ALA A 80 -0.60 3.29 9.26
N ALA A 81 0.14 2.26 9.70
CA ALA A 81 -0.04 1.68 11.04
C ALA A 81 0.12 2.74 12.14
N GLY A 82 1.16 3.57 12.06
CA GLY A 82 1.39 4.66 13.02
C GLY A 82 0.23 5.66 13.06
N ARG A 83 -0.34 6.05 11.91
CA ARG A 83 -1.51 6.93 11.86
C ARG A 83 -2.77 6.28 12.44
N LEU A 84 -3.01 5.01 12.12
CA LEU A 84 -4.12 4.25 12.71
C LEU A 84 -4.03 4.20 14.23
N VAL A 85 -2.84 3.92 14.78
CA VAL A 85 -2.61 3.88 16.23
C VAL A 85 -2.89 5.24 16.88
N LYS A 86 -2.37 6.34 16.32
CA LYS A 86 -2.64 7.69 16.82
C LYS A 86 -4.14 8.00 16.86
N TYR A 87 -4.88 7.61 15.82
CA TYR A 87 -6.33 7.79 15.77
C TYR A 87 -7.07 6.93 16.81
N ILE A 88 -6.67 5.66 16.97
CA ILE A 88 -7.27 4.75 17.96
C ILE A 88 -7.09 5.31 19.37
N ASN A 89 -5.88 5.78 19.69
CA ASN A 89 -5.52 6.38 20.98
C ASN A 89 -6.14 7.76 21.23
N GLY A 90 -6.73 8.40 20.21
CA GLY A 90 -7.30 9.74 20.32
C GLY A 90 -6.26 10.86 20.29
N GLU A 91 -5.03 10.59 19.85
CA GLU A 91 -3.97 11.60 19.67
C GLU A 91 -4.26 12.50 18.45
N ILE A 92 -5.01 11.97 17.48
CA ILE A 92 -5.56 12.72 16.34
C ILE A 92 -7.06 12.43 16.24
N GLU A 93 -7.83 13.46 15.90
CA GLU A 93 -9.30 13.37 15.88
C GLU A 93 -9.82 12.66 14.62
N LYS A 94 -9.09 12.73 13.51
CA LYS A 94 -9.52 12.26 12.20
C LYS A 94 -8.38 11.76 11.34
N LEU A 95 -8.71 10.87 10.40
CA LEU A 95 -7.83 10.37 9.37
C LEU A 95 -8.10 11.07 8.03
N GLU A 96 -7.43 12.20 7.78
CA GLU A 96 -7.65 13.07 6.61
C GLU A 96 -7.54 12.32 5.27
N GLU A 97 -6.64 11.34 5.16
CA GLU A 97 -6.46 10.50 3.98
C GLU A 97 -7.67 9.58 3.69
N LEU A 98 -8.58 9.43 4.65
CA LEU A 98 -9.80 8.62 4.54
C LEU A 98 -11.09 9.46 4.44
N ASP A 99 -11.01 10.78 4.65
CA ASP A 99 -12.18 11.68 4.65
C ASP A 99 -12.67 12.02 3.22
N GLY A 100 -11.83 11.86 2.19
CA GLY A 100 -12.18 12.14 0.79
C GLY A 100 -12.87 10.96 0.07
N ASP A 101 -13.61 11.27 -0.99
CA ASP A 101 -14.21 10.26 -1.87
C ASP A 101 -13.16 9.48 -2.67
N VAL A 102 -13.45 8.22 -2.98
CA VAL A 102 -12.64 7.44 -3.93
C VAL A 102 -13.08 7.77 -5.33
N LEU A 103 -12.16 8.28 -6.13
CA LEU A 103 -12.36 8.49 -7.56
C LEU A 103 -11.76 7.35 -8.37
N PHE A 104 -12.21 7.18 -9.61
CA PHE A 104 -11.56 6.29 -10.57
C PHE A 104 -10.10 6.70 -10.77
N PHE A 105 -9.22 5.70 -10.83
CA PHE A 105 -7.78 5.92 -10.88
C PHE A 105 -7.32 6.72 -12.11
N ASP A 106 -7.95 6.50 -13.27
CA ASP A 106 -7.61 7.15 -14.54
C ASP A 106 -8.39 8.46 -14.78
N CYS A 107 -9.15 8.92 -13.78
CA CYS A 107 -10.00 10.11 -13.84
C CYS A 107 -11.05 10.07 -14.96
N ARG A 108 -11.47 8.88 -15.39
CA ARG A 108 -12.55 8.69 -16.38
C ARG A 108 -13.75 8.04 -15.72
N ASP A 109 -14.94 8.38 -16.22
CA ASP A 109 -16.16 7.70 -15.84
C ASP A 109 -16.19 6.33 -16.51
N HIS A 110 -16.29 5.30 -15.68
CA HIS A 110 -16.44 3.92 -16.09
C HIS A 110 -17.69 3.33 -15.47
N ASP A 111 -18.24 2.27 -16.06
CA ASP A 111 -19.18 1.42 -15.34
C ASP A 111 -18.46 0.82 -14.12
N GLU A 112 -19.14 0.68 -12.99
CA GLU A 112 -18.54 0.13 -11.75
C GLU A 112 -17.90 -1.26 -11.93
N ASN A 113 -18.28 -1.99 -12.98
CA ASN A 113 -17.76 -3.31 -13.32
C ASN A 113 -16.57 -3.28 -14.30
N ASP A 114 -16.21 -2.12 -14.85
CA ASP A 114 -15.05 -2.00 -15.72
C ASP A 114 -13.78 -1.82 -14.86
N LEU A 115 -13.01 -2.92 -14.78
CA LEU A 115 -11.72 -2.97 -14.08
C LEU A 115 -10.54 -2.67 -15.02
N SER A 116 -10.81 -2.25 -16.26
CA SER A 116 -9.80 -1.99 -17.29
C SER A 116 -9.04 -0.69 -17.02
N ILE A 117 -8.02 -0.79 -16.17
CA ILE A 117 -7.08 0.30 -15.95
C ILE A 117 -5.86 0.06 -16.85
N GLY A 118 -5.55 0.99 -17.75
CA GLY A 118 -4.33 0.94 -18.55
C GLY A 118 -3.08 0.88 -17.65
N PRO A 119 -1.96 0.25 -18.08
CA PRO A 119 -0.81 0.00 -17.22
C PRO A 119 -0.19 1.33 -16.76
N PRO A 120 -0.34 1.72 -15.47
CA PRO A 120 0.14 3.01 -15.03
C PRO A 120 1.65 2.96 -14.77
N PHE A 121 2.32 4.09 -14.94
CA PHE A 121 3.72 4.17 -14.50
C PHE A 121 3.79 4.08 -12.97
N TRP A 122 4.82 3.42 -12.44
CA TRP A 122 4.97 3.22 -10.99
C TRP A 122 4.78 4.50 -10.17
N HIS A 123 5.35 5.63 -10.62
CA HIS A 123 5.27 6.91 -9.91
C HIS A 123 3.84 7.47 -9.83
N GLN A 124 2.96 7.11 -10.78
CA GLN A 124 1.53 7.48 -10.77
C GLN A 124 0.71 6.58 -9.84
N ILE A 125 1.16 5.34 -9.60
CA ILE A 125 0.47 4.38 -8.72
C ILE A 125 0.71 4.72 -7.25
N VAL A 126 1.95 5.10 -6.90
CA VAL A 126 2.36 5.19 -5.49
C VAL A 126 1.95 6.47 -4.79
N SER A 127 1.67 7.53 -5.54
CA SER A 127 1.33 8.84 -4.98
C SER A 127 0.61 9.71 -6.01
N ALA A 128 -0.38 10.47 -5.55
CA ALA A 128 -0.97 11.57 -6.33
C ALA A 128 -0.09 12.84 -6.32
N ASN A 129 0.97 12.87 -5.51
CA ASN A 129 1.94 13.97 -5.46
C ASN A 129 3.10 13.75 -6.45
N ILE A 130 3.88 14.79 -6.70
CA ILE A 130 5.08 14.74 -7.54
C ILE A 130 6.16 13.89 -6.84
N VAL A 131 6.44 12.69 -7.39
CA VAL A 131 7.50 11.79 -6.92
C VAL A 131 8.80 12.00 -7.70
N CYS A 132 8.68 12.22 -9.01
CA CYS A 132 9.77 12.61 -9.87
C CYS A 132 9.32 13.85 -10.65
N GLY A 133 10.16 14.90 -10.63
CA GLY A 133 9.90 16.10 -11.42
C GLY A 133 10.06 15.81 -12.91
N LEU A 134 9.25 16.50 -13.71
CA LEU A 134 9.64 16.90 -15.06
C LEU A 134 10.43 18.22 -14.94
#